data_AF-A0A2W0E9S0-F1
#
_entry.id   AF-A0A2W0E9S0-F1
#
_cell.length_a   1.000
_cell.length_b   1.000
_cell.length_c   1.000
_cell.angle_alpha   90.00
_cell.angle_beta   90.00
_cell.angle_gamma   90.00
#
_symmetry.space_group_name_H-M   'P 1'
#
loop_
_entity.id
_entity.type
_entity.pdbx_description
1 polymer ?
#
loop_
_entity_poly.entity_id
_entity_poly.type
_entity_poly.pdbx_seq_one_letter_code
_entity_poly.pdbx_strand_id
1 'polypeptide(L)'
;VLDWRDQSGLAQALDQLADEDRLRGFDLTAAPLLRLTLVRTANDIHHLIFTNHHILLDGWSTSQLFGEVLQRYSGVMPAPGVGRYRDYMSWLGTRDRAACEAFWLEQLHSFAEPTRLAGALPAPVAGQGGGHRTLHLSLDRAATERLSGFARQARVTPNTLLQAAWLLLLQRYTGQQTVAFGATVSGRPSELQGIEQQIGLFINTLPVIATPHPERTVSQWIDEVQALNLK
;
A
#
# COMPACT_ATOMS: atom_id res chain seq x y z
N VAL A 1 -14.09 -26.72 -4.53
CA VAL A 1 -13.72 -27.01 -3.12
C VAL A 1 -12.84 -28.23 -3.13
N LEU A 2 -11.65 -28.14 -2.53
CA LEU A 2 -10.74 -29.28 -2.35
C LEU A 2 -10.97 -29.86 -0.94
N ASP A 3 -10.94 -31.18 -0.80
CA ASP A 3 -11.07 -31.86 0.50
C ASP A 3 -9.73 -32.46 0.92
N TRP A 4 -9.07 -31.82 1.88
CA TRP A 4 -7.71 -32.13 2.35
C TRP A 4 -7.70 -32.48 3.84
N ARG A 5 -8.81 -33.01 4.36
CA ARG A 5 -8.92 -33.41 5.78
C ARG A 5 -7.88 -34.46 6.18
N ASP A 6 -7.43 -35.28 5.23
CA ASP A 6 -6.44 -36.35 5.45
C ASP A 6 -5.04 -36.00 4.88
N GLN A 7 -4.81 -34.73 4.50
CA GLN A 7 -3.55 -34.29 3.90
C GLN A 7 -2.44 -34.16 4.95
N SER A 8 -1.33 -34.87 4.75
CA SER A 8 -0.11 -34.66 5.54
C SER A 8 0.61 -33.38 5.09
N GLY A 9 1.30 -32.71 6.02
CA GLY A 9 2.04 -31.48 5.72
C GLY A 9 1.14 -30.31 5.28
N LEU A 10 -0.07 -30.22 5.83
CA LEU A 10 -1.12 -29.30 5.38
C LEU A 10 -0.66 -27.85 5.15
N ALA A 11 0.12 -27.26 6.06
CA ALA A 11 0.59 -25.89 5.93
C ALA A 11 1.42 -25.67 4.65
N GLN A 12 2.40 -26.55 4.41
CA GLN A 12 3.25 -26.49 3.22
C GLN A 12 2.43 -26.75 1.94
N ALA A 13 1.48 -27.68 1.99
CA ALA A 13 0.60 -27.98 0.86
C ALA A 13 -0.30 -26.78 0.48
N LEU A 14 -0.79 -26.04 1.49
CA LEU A 14 -1.58 -24.82 1.28
C LEU A 14 -0.72 -23.70 0.69
N ASP A 15 0.48 -23.47 1.22
CA ASP A 15 1.42 -22.47 0.70
C ASP A 15 1.78 -22.78 -0.76
N GLN A 16 2.09 -24.04 -1.06
CA GLN A 16 2.39 -24.49 -2.42
C GLN A 16 1.19 -24.28 -3.36
N LEU A 17 -0.03 -24.62 -2.93
CA LEU A 17 -1.23 -24.39 -3.73
C LEU A 17 -1.47 -22.91 -4.02
N ALA A 18 -1.26 -22.05 -3.02
CA ALA A 18 -1.37 -20.60 -3.19
C ALA A 18 -0.32 -20.07 -4.16
N ASP A 19 0.93 -20.55 -4.07
CA ASP A 19 2.01 -20.15 -4.97
C ASP A 19 1.80 -20.65 -6.39
N GLU A 20 1.35 -21.88 -6.59
CA GLU A 20 0.99 -22.41 -7.91
C GLU A 20 -0.15 -21.60 -8.55
N ASP A 21 -1.19 -21.26 -7.77
CA ASP A 21 -2.29 -20.45 -8.27
C ASP A 21 -1.84 -19.02 -8.63
N ARG A 22 -0.95 -18.43 -7.81
CA ARG A 22 -0.33 -17.12 -8.05
C ARG A 22 0.53 -17.12 -9.32
N LEU A 23 1.39 -18.12 -9.49
CA LEU A 23 2.30 -18.26 -10.63
C LEU A 23 1.56 -18.52 -11.94
N ARG A 24 0.39 -19.16 -11.89
CA ARG A 24 -0.48 -19.33 -13.07
C ARG A 24 -0.90 -18.01 -13.71
N GLY A 25 -0.93 -16.91 -12.96
CA GLY A 25 -1.27 -15.57 -13.47
C GLY A 25 -2.70 -15.46 -14.01
N PHE A 26 -2.94 -14.44 -14.84
CA PHE A 26 -4.23 -14.20 -15.49
C PHE A 26 -4.01 -13.76 -16.94
N ASP A 27 -4.91 -14.19 -17.84
CA ASP A 27 -5.08 -13.56 -19.15
C ASP A 27 -5.96 -12.31 -18.97
N LEU A 28 -5.39 -11.13 -19.20
CA LEU A 28 -6.07 -9.85 -18.99
C LEU A 28 -7.23 -9.60 -19.97
N THR A 29 -7.34 -10.39 -21.03
CA THR A 29 -8.42 -10.29 -22.01
C THR A 29 -9.64 -11.16 -21.66
N ALA A 30 -9.50 -12.06 -20.68
CA ALA A 30 -10.52 -13.03 -20.31
C ALA A 30 -10.98 -12.86 -18.85
N ALA A 31 -12.24 -12.50 -18.64
CA ALA A 31 -12.84 -12.46 -17.31
C ALA A 31 -13.17 -13.88 -16.80
N PRO A 32 -13.19 -14.11 -15.45
CA PRO A 32 -12.86 -13.15 -14.38
C PRO A 32 -11.36 -13.09 -14.07
N LEU A 33 -10.86 -11.90 -13.70
CA LEU A 33 -9.48 -11.71 -13.20
C LEU A 33 -9.37 -11.95 -11.68
N LEU A 34 -10.15 -12.91 -11.18
CA LEU A 34 -10.28 -13.26 -9.77
C LEU A 34 -10.61 -14.74 -9.67
N ARG A 35 -9.96 -15.44 -8.72
CA ARG A 35 -10.12 -16.85 -8.42
C ARG A 35 -10.29 -17.04 -6.90
N LEU A 36 -11.13 -18.00 -6.54
CA LEU A 36 -11.39 -18.42 -5.17
C LEU A 36 -11.21 -19.93 -5.09
N THR A 37 -10.29 -20.38 -4.25
CA THR A 37 -10.09 -21.80 -3.96
C THR A 37 -10.36 -22.04 -2.49
N LEU A 38 -11.42 -22.78 -2.20
CA LEU A 38 -11.75 -23.22 -0.85
C LEU A 38 -11.20 -24.63 -0.62
N VAL A 39 -10.38 -24.78 0.41
CA VAL A 39 -9.82 -26.05 0.86
C VAL A 39 -10.44 -26.41 2.20
N ARG A 40 -11.11 -27.55 2.29
CA ARG A 40 -11.61 -28.09 3.55
C ARG A 40 -10.47 -28.83 4.25
N THR A 41 -10.11 -28.37 5.45
CA THR A 41 -8.97 -28.88 6.21
C THR A 41 -9.38 -29.67 7.46
N ALA A 42 -10.62 -29.48 7.94
CA ALA A 42 -11.28 -30.32 8.92
C ALA A 42 -12.80 -30.32 8.66
N ASN A 43 -13.59 -30.94 9.53
CA ASN A 43 -15.05 -30.99 9.35
C ASN A 43 -15.68 -29.59 9.19
N ASP A 44 -15.25 -28.63 10.01
CA ASP A 44 -15.77 -27.25 10.01
C ASP A 44 -14.67 -26.19 9.83
N ILE A 45 -13.47 -26.61 9.42
CA ILE A 45 -12.34 -25.72 9.17
C ILE A 45 -12.06 -25.68 7.67
N HIS A 46 -12.01 -24.47 7.14
CA HIS A 46 -11.70 -24.22 5.74
C HIS A 46 -10.59 -23.18 5.63
N HIS A 47 -9.76 -23.35 4.61
CA HIS A 47 -8.78 -22.38 4.19
C HIS A 47 -9.23 -21.79 2.85
N LEU A 48 -9.30 -20.46 2.76
CA LEU A 48 -9.66 -19.76 1.54
C LEU A 48 -8.41 -19.15 0.92
N ILE A 49 -8.10 -19.58 -0.30
CA ILE A 49 -7.10 -18.93 -1.15
C ILE A 49 -7.85 -17.98 -2.08
N PHE A 50 -7.53 -16.69 -1.97
CA PHE A 50 -8.08 -15.63 -2.78
C PHE A 50 -6.97 -15.04 -3.66
N THR A 51 -7.14 -15.16 -4.97
CA THR A 51 -6.18 -14.63 -5.94
C THR A 51 -6.90 -13.68 -6.86
N ASN A 52 -6.39 -12.46 -7.01
CA ASN A 52 -6.95 -11.46 -7.93
C ASN A 52 -5.84 -10.76 -8.69
N HIS A 53 -6.16 -10.24 -9.86
CA HIS A 53 -5.27 -9.35 -10.57
C HIS A 53 -5.42 -7.92 -10.02
N HIS A 54 -4.31 -7.29 -9.66
CA HIS A 54 -4.27 -5.97 -9.03
C HIS A 54 -4.91 -4.85 -9.87
N ILE A 55 -5.11 -5.08 -11.18
CA ILE A 55 -5.88 -4.18 -12.07
C ILE A 55 -7.34 -3.96 -11.62
N LEU A 56 -7.91 -4.91 -10.86
CA LEU A 56 -9.28 -4.83 -10.38
C LEU A 56 -9.40 -4.09 -9.05
N LEU A 57 -8.45 -4.30 -8.14
CA LEU A 57 -8.58 -3.97 -6.72
C LEU A 57 -7.26 -3.43 -6.18
N ASP A 58 -7.35 -2.39 -5.35
CA ASP A 58 -6.29 -2.00 -4.42
C ASP A 58 -6.51 -2.56 -3.00
N GLY A 59 -5.55 -2.34 -2.10
CA GLY A 59 -5.64 -2.83 -0.71
C GLY A 59 -6.83 -2.29 0.07
N TRP A 60 -7.25 -1.04 -0.22
CA TRP A 60 -8.44 -0.44 0.37
C TRP A 60 -9.71 -1.12 -0.14
N SER A 61 -9.85 -1.24 -1.46
CA SER A 61 -10.99 -1.91 -2.12
C SER A 61 -11.10 -3.38 -1.72
N THR A 62 -9.96 -4.06 -1.55
CA THR A 62 -9.92 -5.45 -1.08
C THR A 62 -10.51 -5.57 0.33
N SER A 63 -10.13 -4.66 1.24
CA SER A 63 -10.66 -4.64 2.61
C SER A 63 -12.17 -4.38 2.63
N GLN A 64 -12.66 -3.47 1.79
CA GLN A 64 -14.09 -3.20 1.66
C GLN A 64 -14.86 -4.38 1.09
N LEU A 65 -14.37 -4.99 0.01
CA LEU A 65 -14.97 -6.18 -0.59
C LEU A 65 -15.14 -7.30 0.43
N PHE A 66 -14.09 -7.59 1.21
CA PHE A 66 -14.19 -8.61 2.26
C PHE A 66 -15.14 -8.20 3.38
N GLY A 67 -15.20 -6.92 3.74
CA GLY A 67 -16.20 -6.39 4.67
C GLY A 67 -17.63 -6.68 4.20
N GLU A 68 -17.94 -6.39 2.92
CA GLU A 68 -19.26 -6.67 2.33
C GLU A 68 -19.57 -8.16 2.25
N VAL A 69 -18.59 -8.99 1.88
CA VAL A 69 -18.73 -10.45 1.83
C VAL A 69 -19.05 -11.00 3.22
N LEU A 70 -18.33 -10.56 4.25
CA LEU A 70 -18.56 -11.00 5.63
C LEU A 70 -19.91 -10.53 6.18
N GLN A 71 -20.33 -9.31 5.84
CA GLN A 71 -21.68 -8.82 6.19
C GLN A 71 -22.75 -9.74 5.57
N ARG A 72 -22.68 -9.99 4.25
CA ARG A 72 -23.63 -10.89 3.58
C ARG A 72 -23.60 -12.29 4.18
N TYR A 73 -22.41 -12.81 4.46
CA TYR A 73 -22.25 -14.13 5.06
C TYR A 73 -22.90 -14.23 6.44
N SER A 74 -22.85 -13.15 7.23
CA SER A 74 -23.54 -13.05 8.53
C SER A 74 -25.06 -12.78 8.45
N GLY A 75 -25.63 -12.68 7.25
CA GLY A 75 -27.05 -12.39 7.03
C GLY A 75 -27.41 -10.90 6.99
N VAL A 76 -26.42 -10.00 7.03
CA VAL A 76 -26.60 -8.54 6.92
C VAL A 76 -26.43 -8.12 5.47
N MET A 77 -27.40 -7.41 4.90
CA MET A 77 -27.28 -6.88 3.54
C MET A 77 -26.42 -5.60 3.54
N PRO A 78 -25.29 -5.55 2.79
CA PRO A 78 -24.51 -4.33 2.66
C PRO A 78 -25.32 -3.22 1.99
N ALA A 79 -25.00 -1.98 2.35
CA ALA A 79 -25.53 -0.83 1.63
C ALA A 79 -25.13 -0.90 0.15
N PRO A 80 -25.99 -0.48 -0.79
CA PRO A 80 -25.61 -0.42 -2.19
C PRO A 80 -24.44 0.57 -2.35
N GLY A 81 -23.40 0.15 -3.08
CA GLY A 81 -22.25 0.99 -3.37
C GLY A 81 -22.64 2.27 -4.12
N VAL A 82 -21.94 3.37 -3.84
CA VAL A 82 -22.18 4.68 -4.48
C VAL A 82 -21.18 4.86 -5.62
N GLY A 83 -21.69 4.91 -6.85
CA GLY A 83 -20.89 5.12 -8.06
C GLY A 83 -20.18 3.87 -8.58
N ARG A 84 -19.48 4.02 -9.70
CA ARG A 84 -18.81 2.94 -10.43
C ARG A 84 -17.39 3.38 -10.78
N TYR A 85 -16.45 2.44 -10.90
CA TYR A 85 -15.07 2.73 -11.32
C TYR A 85 -14.98 3.51 -12.65
N ARG A 86 -15.96 3.34 -13.55
CA ARG A 86 -16.03 4.14 -14.79
C ARG A 86 -16.19 5.65 -14.54
N ASP A 87 -16.82 6.05 -13.44
CA ASP A 87 -17.04 7.44 -13.09
C ASP A 87 -15.70 8.10 -12.73
N TYR A 88 -14.83 7.35 -12.02
CA TYR A 88 -13.45 7.74 -11.79
C TYR A 88 -12.63 7.81 -13.08
N MET A 89 -12.79 6.85 -14.01
CA MET A 89 -12.13 6.93 -15.33
C MET A 89 -12.58 8.15 -16.13
N SER A 90 -13.88 8.46 -16.12
CA SER A 90 -14.41 9.67 -16.76
C SER A 90 -13.83 10.93 -16.13
N TRP A 91 -13.81 11.01 -14.80
CA TRP A 91 -13.20 12.13 -14.08
C TRP A 91 -11.71 12.28 -14.39
N LEU A 92 -10.95 11.18 -14.42
CA LEU A 92 -9.53 11.19 -14.73
C LEU A 92 -9.28 11.70 -16.16
N GLY A 93 -10.16 11.33 -17.10
CA GLY A 93 -10.15 11.82 -18.47
C GLY A 93 -10.39 13.33 -18.62
N THR A 94 -10.92 14.01 -17.60
CA THR A 94 -11.11 15.47 -17.59
C THR A 94 -9.90 16.25 -17.09
N ARG A 95 -8.86 15.57 -16.56
CA ARG A 95 -7.68 16.25 -15.99
C ARG A 95 -6.80 16.84 -17.09
N ASP A 96 -6.29 18.04 -16.87
CA ASP A 96 -5.31 18.66 -17.75
C ASP A 96 -3.95 17.97 -17.56
N ARG A 97 -3.59 17.16 -18.56
CA ARG A 97 -2.33 16.40 -18.56
C ARG A 97 -1.10 17.31 -18.54
N ALA A 98 -1.14 18.44 -19.23
CA ALA A 98 -0.01 19.36 -19.30
C ALA A 98 0.19 20.06 -17.94
N ALA A 99 -0.89 20.45 -17.27
CA ALA A 99 -0.83 21.00 -15.92
C ALA A 99 -0.29 19.97 -14.91
N CYS A 100 -0.76 18.71 -14.97
CA CYS A 100 -0.24 17.64 -14.12
C CYS A 100 1.25 17.37 -14.35
N GLU A 101 1.70 17.36 -15.61
CA GLU A 101 3.11 17.17 -15.95
C GLU A 101 3.97 18.34 -15.44
N ALA A 102 3.53 19.57 -15.68
CA ALA A 102 4.21 20.77 -15.20
C ALA A 102 4.36 20.77 -13.67
N PHE A 103 3.29 20.40 -12.95
CA PHE A 103 3.34 20.24 -11.49
C PHE A 103 4.41 19.26 -11.05
N TRP A 104 4.47 18.06 -11.65
CA TRP A 104 5.46 17.05 -11.27
C TRP A 104 6.88 17.44 -11.65
N LEU A 105 7.09 18.07 -12.81
CA LEU A 105 8.41 18.61 -13.18
C LEU A 105 8.90 19.64 -12.16
N GLU A 106 8.01 20.49 -11.65
CA GLU A 106 8.33 21.42 -10.58
C GLU A 106 8.64 20.68 -9.26
N GLN A 107 7.84 19.70 -8.85
CA GLN A 107 8.11 18.95 -7.60
C GLN A 107 9.45 18.18 -7.66
N LEU A 108 9.82 17.67 -8.83
CA LEU A 108 11.03 16.87 -9.05
C LEU A 108 12.30 17.70 -9.27
N HIS A 109 12.21 19.03 -9.42
CA HIS A 109 13.35 19.87 -9.83
C HIS A 109 14.58 19.75 -8.92
N SER A 110 14.38 19.51 -7.62
CA SER A 110 15.42 19.42 -6.60
C SER A 110 16.05 18.02 -6.49
N PHE A 111 15.50 17.05 -7.21
CA PHE A 111 15.91 15.65 -7.16
C PHE A 111 16.85 15.31 -8.32
N ALA A 112 18.16 15.43 -8.07
CA ALA A 112 19.18 15.23 -9.10
C ALA A 112 19.53 13.77 -9.35
N GLU A 113 19.51 12.92 -8.31
CA GLU A 113 19.90 11.51 -8.41
C GLU A 113 19.01 10.58 -7.58
N PRO A 114 18.81 9.32 -8.00
CA PRO A 114 18.02 8.38 -7.24
C PRO A 114 18.57 8.10 -5.83
N THR A 115 17.70 8.02 -4.83
CA THR A 115 18.06 7.57 -3.48
C THR A 115 18.21 6.05 -3.45
N ARG A 116 19.45 5.58 -3.59
CA ARG A 116 19.79 4.13 -3.66
C ARG A 116 20.21 3.57 -2.30
N LEU A 117 19.24 3.26 -1.44
CA LEU A 117 19.52 2.69 -0.11
C LEU A 117 20.34 1.39 -0.17
N ALA A 118 20.03 0.48 -1.11
CA ALA A 118 20.75 -0.79 -1.24
C ALA A 118 22.25 -0.61 -1.53
N GLY A 119 22.63 0.45 -2.26
CA GLY A 119 24.03 0.77 -2.55
C GLY A 119 24.76 1.42 -1.37
N ALA A 120 24.02 1.92 -0.38
CA ALA A 120 24.55 2.53 0.84
C ALA A 120 24.70 1.53 2.00
N LEU A 121 24.18 0.31 1.85
CA LEU A 121 24.31 -0.77 2.82
C LEU A 121 25.44 -1.72 2.43
N PRO A 122 26.04 -2.46 3.39
CA PRO A 122 27.01 -3.50 3.08
C PRO A 122 26.45 -4.48 2.03
N ALA A 123 27.25 -4.80 1.01
CA ALA A 123 26.83 -5.73 -0.01
C ALA A 123 26.44 -7.08 0.61
N PRO A 124 25.33 -7.69 0.17
CA PRO A 124 24.97 -9.03 0.65
C PRO A 124 26.06 -10.03 0.25
N VAL A 125 26.20 -11.09 1.05
CA VAL A 125 27.08 -12.22 0.71
C VAL A 125 26.69 -12.74 -0.68
N ALA A 126 27.69 -13.04 -1.52
CA ALA A 126 27.48 -13.52 -2.88
C ALA A 126 26.47 -14.68 -2.90
N GLY A 127 25.42 -14.56 -3.71
CA GLY A 127 24.33 -15.54 -3.80
C GLY A 127 23.13 -15.30 -2.86
N GLN A 128 23.15 -14.28 -1.99
CA GLN A 128 22.03 -13.96 -1.07
C GLN A 128 21.27 -12.66 -1.40
N GLY A 129 21.52 -12.05 -2.56
CA GLY A 129 21.00 -10.73 -2.94
C GLY A 129 19.66 -10.71 -3.68
N GLY A 130 18.85 -11.77 -3.64
CA GLY A 130 17.63 -11.89 -4.43
C GLY A 130 16.44 -12.42 -3.63
N GLY A 131 15.24 -12.08 -4.09
CA GLY A 131 13.97 -12.52 -3.48
C GLY A 131 13.28 -11.46 -2.65
N HIS A 132 12.13 -11.85 -2.08
CA HIS A 132 11.35 -11.02 -1.17
C HIS A 132 11.41 -11.63 0.23
N ARG A 133 11.62 -10.78 1.24
CA ARG A 133 11.51 -11.16 2.64
C ARG A 133 10.66 -10.14 3.37
N THR A 134 9.73 -10.61 4.19
CA THR A 134 8.94 -9.77 5.07
C THR A 134 9.52 -9.82 6.49
N LEU A 135 9.69 -8.66 7.10
CA LEU A 135 10.04 -8.52 8.51
C LEU A 135 8.88 -7.81 9.21
N HIS A 136 8.29 -8.45 10.21
CA HIS A 136 7.24 -7.85 11.02
C HIS A 136 7.84 -7.29 12.30
N LEU A 137 7.69 -5.98 12.48
CA LEU A 137 8.01 -5.27 13.71
C LEU A 137 6.72 -4.64 14.23
N SER A 138 6.51 -4.68 15.55
CA SER A 138 5.33 -4.11 16.18
C SER A 138 5.74 -3.28 17.38
N LEU A 139 5.15 -2.09 17.49
CA LEU A 139 5.23 -1.30 18.70
C LEU A 139 4.21 -1.85 19.70
N ASP A 140 4.59 -1.92 20.98
CA ASP A 140 3.63 -2.23 22.02
C ASP A 140 2.54 -1.14 22.13
N ARG A 141 1.49 -1.43 22.89
CA ARG A 141 0.36 -0.51 23.07
C ARG A 141 0.83 0.85 23.60
N ALA A 142 1.67 0.86 24.63
CA ALA A 142 2.12 2.08 25.27
C ALA A 142 2.93 2.97 24.31
N ALA A 143 3.82 2.38 23.52
CA ALA A 143 4.59 3.07 22.48
C ALA A 143 3.69 3.62 21.38
N THR A 144 2.71 2.83 20.93
CA THR A 144 1.72 3.25 19.93
C THR A 144 0.88 4.43 20.43
N GLU A 145 0.41 4.39 21.67
CA GLU A 145 -0.36 5.48 22.29
C GLU A 145 0.48 6.76 22.43
N ARG A 146 1.74 6.66 22.86
CA ARG A 146 2.65 7.82 22.92
C ARG A 146 2.87 8.45 21.55
N LEU A 147 3.13 7.63 20.52
CA LEU A 147 3.36 8.12 19.16
C LEU A 147 2.11 8.79 18.59
N SER A 148 0.94 8.17 18.80
CA SER A 148 -0.35 8.71 18.37
C SER A 148 -0.70 10.01 19.10
N GLY A 149 -0.43 10.06 20.41
CA GLY A 149 -0.62 11.25 21.23
C GLY A 149 0.27 12.42 20.76
N PHE A 150 1.53 12.14 20.45
CA PHE A 150 2.46 13.12 19.89
C PHE A 150 2.00 13.63 18.53
N ALA A 151 1.60 12.74 17.61
CA ALA A 151 1.06 13.13 16.29
C ALA A 151 -0.13 14.09 16.44
N ARG A 152 -1.05 13.78 17.36
CA ARG A 152 -2.21 14.62 17.67
C ARG A 152 -1.82 15.99 18.22
N GLN A 153 -0.85 16.04 19.14
CA GLN A 153 -0.34 17.31 19.70
C GLN A 153 0.30 18.19 18.63
N ALA A 154 1.07 17.58 17.73
CA ALA A 154 1.69 18.24 16.58
C ALA A 154 0.71 18.48 15.41
N ARG A 155 -0.57 18.06 15.53
CA ARG A 155 -1.61 18.19 14.48
C ARG A 155 -1.22 17.55 13.14
N VAL A 156 -0.50 16.44 13.19
CA VAL A 156 -0.11 15.64 12.02
C VAL A 156 -0.63 14.21 12.13
N THR A 157 -0.48 13.44 11.04
CA THR A 157 -0.82 12.01 11.04
C THR A 157 0.36 11.15 11.51
N PRO A 158 0.13 9.93 12.05
CA PRO A 158 1.21 8.97 12.31
C PRO A 158 2.03 8.64 11.05
N ASN A 159 1.39 8.66 9.87
CA ASN A 159 2.08 8.50 8.59
C ASN A 159 3.12 9.62 8.36
N THR A 160 2.78 10.88 8.61
CA THR A 160 3.71 12.01 8.52
C THR A 160 4.94 11.82 9.41
N LEU A 161 4.75 11.33 10.64
CA LEU A 161 5.86 11.03 11.56
C LEU A 161 6.78 9.93 11.01
N LEU A 162 6.19 8.86 10.45
CA LEU A 162 6.95 7.77 9.85
C LEU A 162 7.73 8.23 8.62
N GLN A 163 7.12 9.02 7.75
CA GLN A 163 7.78 9.61 6.59
C GLN A 163 8.94 10.53 7.00
N ALA A 164 8.73 11.38 8.00
CA ALA A 164 9.76 12.28 8.52
C ALA A 164 10.96 11.50 9.09
N ALA A 165 10.72 10.43 9.83
CA ALA A 165 11.77 9.54 10.33
C ALA A 165 12.48 8.79 9.18
N TRP A 166 11.73 8.35 8.18
CA TRP A 166 12.25 7.61 7.02
C TRP A 166 13.17 8.48 6.15
N LEU A 167 12.80 9.72 5.89
CA LEU A 167 13.64 10.69 5.17
C LEU A 167 14.97 10.95 5.89
N LEU A 168 14.93 11.13 7.22
CA LEU A 168 16.16 11.27 8.02
C LEU A 168 17.04 10.03 7.96
N LEU A 169 16.43 8.83 7.99
CA LEU A 169 17.16 7.57 7.86
C LEU A 169 17.83 7.48 6.48
N LEU A 170 17.08 7.72 5.41
CA LEU A 170 17.60 7.68 4.05
C LEU A 170 18.78 8.63 3.90
N GLN A 171 18.65 9.89 4.31
CA GLN A 171 19.74 10.87 4.25
C GLN A 171 20.98 10.38 5.00
N ARG A 172 20.81 9.83 6.21
CA ARG A 172 21.94 9.36 7.03
C ARG A 172 22.66 8.16 6.43
N TYR A 173 21.92 7.24 5.82
CA TYR A 173 22.52 6.07 5.20
C TYR A 173 23.17 6.41 3.86
N THR A 174 22.51 7.21 3.01
CA THR A 174 23.03 7.51 1.67
C THR A 174 24.03 8.66 1.65
N GLY A 175 24.03 9.53 2.67
CA GLY A 175 24.82 10.77 2.68
C GLY A 175 24.30 11.86 1.73
N GLN A 176 23.20 11.60 1.02
CA GLN A 176 22.59 12.56 0.08
C GLN A 176 21.89 13.69 0.83
N GLN A 177 22.07 14.93 0.39
CA GLN A 177 21.40 16.08 0.99
C GLN A 177 19.88 16.01 0.76
N THR A 178 19.47 15.79 -0.48
CA THR A 178 18.08 15.59 -0.89
C THR A 178 17.84 14.10 -1.12
N VAL A 179 16.81 13.56 -0.48
CA VAL A 179 16.41 12.15 -0.63
C VAL A 179 14.95 12.03 -1.04
N ALA A 180 14.63 10.93 -1.71
CA ALA A 180 13.28 10.63 -2.13
C ALA A 180 12.89 9.20 -1.80
N PHE A 181 11.60 8.98 -1.57
CA PHE A 181 10.99 7.67 -1.54
C PHE A 181 9.57 7.72 -2.12
N GLY A 182 9.02 6.57 -2.50
CA GLY A 182 7.63 6.47 -2.93
C GLY A 182 6.70 6.32 -1.73
N ALA A 183 5.72 7.21 -1.60
CA ALA A 183 4.62 7.09 -0.66
C ALA A 183 3.36 6.62 -1.37
N THR A 184 2.76 5.54 -0.88
CA THR A 184 1.53 5.00 -1.42
C THR A 184 0.33 5.75 -0.86
N VAL A 185 -0.52 6.30 -1.75
CA VAL A 185 -1.74 7.05 -1.42
C VAL A 185 -2.97 6.30 -1.93
N SER A 186 -4.13 6.54 -1.32
CA SER A 186 -5.39 5.89 -1.73
C SER A 186 -5.83 6.27 -3.15
N GLY A 187 -5.43 7.46 -3.65
CA GLY A 187 -5.76 7.96 -4.98
C GLY A 187 -7.26 8.19 -5.20
N ARG A 188 -7.99 8.50 -4.13
CA ARG A 188 -9.44 8.73 -4.14
C ARG A 188 -9.74 10.24 -4.09
N PRO A 189 -10.08 10.88 -5.23
CA PRO A 189 -10.29 12.33 -5.28
C PRO A 189 -11.57 12.76 -4.56
N SER A 190 -11.46 13.75 -3.67
CA SER A 190 -12.58 14.27 -2.88
C SER A 190 -13.73 14.87 -3.71
N GLU A 191 -13.46 15.25 -4.96
CA GLU A 191 -14.45 15.79 -5.89
C GLU A 191 -15.44 14.73 -6.40
N LEU A 192 -15.11 13.44 -6.24
CA LEU A 192 -16.00 12.33 -6.59
C LEU A 192 -16.81 11.89 -5.39
N GLN A 193 -18.11 12.12 -5.46
CA GLN A 193 -19.04 11.67 -4.43
C GLN A 193 -18.99 10.14 -4.29
N GLY A 194 -18.82 9.67 -3.04
CA GLY A 194 -18.83 8.24 -2.72
C GLY A 194 -17.57 7.48 -3.13
N ILE A 195 -16.51 8.17 -3.60
CA ILE A 195 -15.26 7.53 -4.04
C ILE A 195 -14.63 6.64 -2.98
N GLU A 196 -14.81 6.97 -1.70
CA GLU A 196 -14.28 6.21 -0.57
C GLU A 196 -14.91 4.82 -0.46
N GLN A 197 -16.14 4.63 -0.96
CA GLN A 197 -16.85 3.35 -0.96
C GLN A 197 -16.77 2.61 -2.30
N GLN A 198 -16.08 3.15 -3.30
CA GLN A 198 -15.97 2.50 -4.60
C GLN A 198 -14.91 1.40 -4.60
N ILE A 199 -15.24 0.29 -5.25
CA ILE A 199 -14.32 -0.83 -5.46
C ILE A 199 -13.62 -0.64 -6.81
N GLY A 200 -12.28 -0.68 -6.82
CA GLY A 200 -11.47 -0.46 -8.02
C GLY A 200 -9.97 -0.34 -7.73
N LEU A 201 -9.20 0.05 -8.75
CA LEU A 201 -7.79 0.39 -8.60
C LEU A 201 -7.62 1.92 -8.58
N PHE A 202 -7.46 2.48 -7.39
CA PHE A 202 -7.26 3.92 -7.18
C PHE A 202 -5.87 4.24 -6.66
N ILE A 203 -5.27 3.31 -5.92
CA ILE A 203 -3.96 3.46 -5.30
C ILE A 203 -2.92 4.02 -6.26
N ASN A 204 -2.11 4.94 -5.76
CA ASN A 204 -1.01 5.53 -6.51
C ASN A 204 0.23 5.61 -5.63
N THR A 205 1.41 5.72 -6.25
CA THR A 205 2.67 5.96 -5.54
C THR A 205 3.22 7.31 -5.96
N LEU A 206 3.29 8.24 -5.01
CA LEU A 206 3.79 9.59 -5.24
C LEU A 206 5.19 9.74 -4.65
N PRO A 207 6.10 10.49 -5.29
CA PRO A 207 7.41 10.77 -4.72
C PRO A 207 7.26 11.75 -3.55
N VAL A 208 7.87 11.43 -2.42
CA VAL A 208 8.13 12.38 -1.33
C VAL A 208 9.60 12.72 -1.39
N ILE A 209 9.91 13.97 -1.73
CA ILE A 209 11.28 14.49 -1.88
C ILE A 209 11.51 15.55 -0.82
N ALA A 210 12.60 15.43 -0.09
CA ALA A 210 12.94 16.43 0.92
C ALA A 210 14.44 16.52 1.16
N THR A 211 14.86 17.66 1.69
CA THR A 211 16.24 17.96 2.09
C THR A 211 16.25 18.19 3.60
N PRO A 212 16.40 17.14 4.42
CA PRO A 212 16.46 17.32 5.86
C PRO A 212 17.67 18.18 6.27
N HIS A 213 17.47 19.18 7.11
CA HIS A 213 18.53 20.09 7.57
C HIS A 213 18.84 19.89 9.06
N PRO A 214 20.11 19.80 9.47
CA PRO A 214 20.49 19.50 10.86
C PRO A 214 20.12 20.62 11.85
N GLU A 215 19.97 21.85 11.38
CA GLU A 215 19.54 23.00 12.19
C GLU A 215 18.04 23.01 12.49
N ARG A 216 17.23 22.15 11.85
CA ARG A 216 15.79 22.08 12.12
C ARG A 216 15.51 21.30 13.40
N THR A 217 14.62 21.85 14.22
CA THR A 217 14.02 21.08 15.31
C THR A 217 13.13 19.98 14.74
N VAL A 218 12.88 18.94 15.54
CA VAL A 218 11.98 17.83 15.15
C VAL A 218 10.58 18.35 14.80
N SER A 219 10.06 19.34 15.54
CA SER A 219 8.75 19.93 15.24
C SER A 219 8.73 20.62 13.87
N GLN A 220 9.74 21.46 13.59
CA GLN A 220 9.84 22.14 12.29
C GLN A 220 9.95 21.15 11.14
N TRP A 221 10.74 20.09 11.34
CA TRP A 221 10.90 19.04 10.33
C TRP A 221 9.59 18.31 10.03
N ILE A 222 8.82 17.99 11.06
CA ILE A 222 7.51 17.35 10.90
C ILE A 222 6.54 18.27 10.15
N ASP A 223 6.54 19.57 10.46
CA ASP A 223 5.69 20.55 9.79
C ASP A 223 6.07 20.68 8.29
N GLU A 224 7.36 20.68 7.98
CA GLU A 224 7.87 20.68 6.59
C GLU A 224 7.39 19.43 5.84
N VAL A 225 7.51 18.24 6.44
CA VAL A 225 7.04 16.98 5.83
C VAL A 225 5.51 16.93 5.71
N GLN A 226 4.78 17.51 6.67
CA GLN A 226 3.32 17.63 6.57
C GLN A 226 2.92 18.51 5.38
N ALA A 227 3.64 19.61 5.13
CA ALA A 227 3.37 20.48 4.00
C ALA A 227 3.61 19.80 2.65
N LEU A 228 4.53 18.83 2.57
CA LEU A 228 4.72 18.00 1.37
C LEU A 228 3.53 17.09 1.08
N ASN A 229 2.83 16.61 2.12
CA ASN A 229 1.65 15.74 1.97
C ASN A 229 0.35 16.51 1.64
N LEU A 230 0.39 17.84 1.70
CA LEU A 230 -0.77 18.72 1.43
C LEU A 230 -0.75 19.34 0.03
N LYS A 231 0.25 19.00 -0.79
CA LYS A 231 0.36 19.40 -2.21
C LYS A 231 0.00 18.22 -3.10
#